data_AF-A0AB38T1Z7-F1
#
_entry.id   AF-A0AB38T1Z7-F1
#
_cell.length_a   1.000
_cell.length_b   1.000
_cell.length_c   1.000
_cell.angle_alpha   90.00
_cell.angle_beta   90.00
_cell.angle_gamma   90.00
#
_symmetry.space_group_name_H-M   'P 1'
#
loop_
_entity.id
_entity.type
_entity.pdbx_description
1 polymer ?
#
loop_
_entity_poly.entity_id
_entity_poly.type
_entity_poly.pdbx_seq_one_letter_code
_entity_poly.pdbx_strand_id
1 'polypeptide(L)' 'MVKIIALSLLLAGCTTSGGSFCAAGHPIRPTRAEAAALSDASVAAILAHNEKGQKLCGWRP' A
#
# COMPACT_ATOMS: atom_id res chain seq x y z
N MET A 1 -21.27 -2.19 -34.63
CA MET A 1 -20.28 -1.24 -34.07
C MET A 1 -20.65 -0.78 -32.65
N VAL A 2 -21.88 -0.29 -32.42
CA VAL A 2 -22.36 0.13 -31.08
C VAL A 2 -22.22 -0.94 -29.98
N LYS A 3 -22.50 -2.22 -30.29
CA LYS A 3 -22.36 -3.34 -29.32
C LYS A 3 -20.93 -3.55 -28.82
N ILE A 4 -19.92 -3.28 -29.64
CA ILE A 4 -18.50 -3.44 -29.26
C ILE A 4 -18.08 -2.30 -28.34
N ILE A 5 -18.53 -1.08 -28.64
CA ILE A 5 -18.26 0.13 -27.85
C ILE A 5 -18.86 -0.01 -26.44
N ALA A 6 -20.10 -0.52 -26.34
CA ALA A 6 -20.76 -0.76 -25.06
C ALA A 6 -20.01 -1.79 -24.19
N LEU A 7 -19.43 -2.83 -24.80
CA LEU A 7 -18.66 -3.84 -24.08
C LEU A 7 -17.33 -3.30 -23.56
N SER A 8 -16.62 -2.47 -24.33
CA SER A 8 -15.36 -1.84 -23.89
C SER A 8 -15.53 -0.87 -22.71
N LEU A 9 -16.69 -0.22 -22.57
CA LEU A 9 -16.98 0.68 -21.45
C LEU A 9 -17.13 -0.07 -20.12
N LEU A 10 -17.55 -1.34 -20.15
CA LEU A 10 -17.67 -2.18 -18.96
C LEU A 10 -16.31 -2.64 -18.41
N LEU A 11 -15.27 -2.71 -19.26
CA LEU A 11 -13.91 -3.10 -18.84
C LEU A 11 -13.11 -1.93 -18.22
N ALA A 12 -13.51 -0.68 -18.44
CA ALA A 12 -12.85 0.49 -17.86
C ALA A 12 -12.97 0.55 -16.32
N GLY A 13 -13.95 -0.15 -15.73
CA GLY A 13 -14.09 -0.25 -14.27
C GLY A 13 -13.09 -1.20 -13.58
N CYS A 14 -12.34 -1.99 -14.35
CA CYS A 14 -11.30 -2.89 -13.83
C CYS A 14 -9.90 -2.24 -13.82
N THR A 15 -9.80 -0.92 -14.06
CA THR A 15 -8.59 -0.20 -13.68
C THR A 15 -8.57 -0.15 -12.17
N THR A 16 -7.73 -0.97 -11.53
CA THR A 16 -7.41 -0.77 -10.11
C THR A 16 -7.09 0.71 -9.93
N SER A 17 -7.80 1.41 -9.04
CA SER A 17 -7.44 2.76 -8.60
C SER A 17 -6.15 2.74 -7.77
N GLY A 18 -5.23 1.84 -8.12
CA GLY A 18 -3.97 1.58 -7.48
C GLY A 18 -3.02 2.72 -7.79
N GLY A 19 -2.95 3.66 -6.86
CA GLY A 19 -1.71 4.40 -6.65
C GLY A 19 -0.57 3.39 -6.45
N SER A 20 0.65 3.76 -6.85
CA SER A 20 1.84 2.97 -6.49
C SER A 20 1.85 2.76 -4.97
N PHE A 21 2.49 1.69 -4.50
CA PHE A 21 2.68 1.46 -3.06
C PHE A 21 3.17 2.74 -2.33
N CYS A 22 3.97 3.56 -3.00
CA CYS A 22 4.48 4.83 -2.48
C CYS A 22 3.44 5.97 -2.42
N ALA A 23 2.41 5.94 -3.27
CA ALA A 23 1.33 6.93 -3.26
C ALA A 23 0.28 6.62 -2.19
N ALA A 24 0.05 5.33 -1.89
CA ALA A 24 -0.93 4.89 -0.91
C ALA A 24 -0.34 4.67 0.50
N GLY A 25 0.92 4.23 0.57
CA GLY A 25 1.60 3.89 1.81
C GLY A 25 2.38 5.07 2.41
N HIS A 26 2.56 5.03 3.73
CA HIS A 26 3.44 5.93 4.48
C HIS A 26 4.19 5.13 5.57
N PRO A 27 5.34 5.62 6.08
CA PRO A 27 6.04 4.97 7.18
C PRO A 27 5.17 4.86 8.43
N ILE A 28 5.15 3.70 9.06
CA ILE A 28 4.46 3.47 10.33
C ILE A 28 5.50 3.64 11.45
N ARG A 29 5.30 4.63 12.33
CA ARG A 29 6.23 4.92 13.43
C ARG A 29 5.50 4.92 14.78
N PRO A 30 5.34 3.75 15.41
CA PRO A 30 4.71 3.65 16.71
C PRO A 30 5.52 4.44 17.76
N THR A 31 4.83 5.08 18.68
CA THR A 31 5.43 5.59 19.91
C THR A 31 5.98 4.42 20.75
N ARG A 32 6.82 4.74 21.73
CA ARG A 32 7.36 3.73 22.65
C ARG A 32 6.26 2.95 23.38
N ALA A 33 5.19 3.64 23.78
CA ALA A 33 4.07 3.01 24.48
C ALA A 33 3.28 2.07 23.56
N GLU A 34 3.04 2.47 22.31
CA GLU A 34 2.37 1.63 21.32
C GLU A 34 3.23 0.41 20.97
N ALA A 35 4.53 0.60 20.74
CA ALA A 35 5.45 -0.49 20.42
C ALA A 35 5.50 -1.56 21.53
N ALA A 36 5.40 -1.17 22.81
CA ALA A 36 5.37 -2.09 23.93
C ALA A 36 4.10 -2.96 24.00
N ALA A 37 3.02 -2.54 23.34
CA ALA A 37 1.75 -3.28 23.28
C ALA A 37 1.61 -4.14 22.02
N LEU A 38 2.55 -4.05 21.07
CA LEU A 38 2.51 -4.85 19.85
C LEU A 38 2.96 -6.29 20.13
N SER A 39 2.33 -7.24 19.44
CA SER A 39 2.85 -8.58 19.32
C SER A 39 4.05 -8.62 18.38
N ASP A 40 4.90 -9.65 18.52
CA ASP A 40 6.04 -9.87 17.62
C ASP A 40 5.62 -9.92 16.14
N ALA A 41 4.47 -10.52 15.86
CA ALA A 41 3.93 -10.60 14.50
C ALA A 41 3.60 -9.21 13.93
N SER A 42 3.00 -8.33 14.74
CA SER A 42 2.72 -6.95 14.33
C SER A 42 3.98 -6.13 14.14
N VAL A 43 4.99 -6.31 15.00
CA VAL A 43 6.30 -5.68 14.85
C VAL A 43 6.95 -6.09 13.53
N ALA A 44 6.96 -7.40 13.23
CA ALA A 44 7.53 -7.92 11.99
C ALA A 44 6.82 -7.36 10.74
N ALA A 45 5.49 -7.26 10.77
CA ALA A 45 4.71 -6.71 9.67
C ALA A 45 5.01 -5.22 9.42
N ILE A 46 5.11 -4.43 10.49
CA ILE A 46 5.46 -3.00 10.41
C ILE A 46 6.87 -2.80 9.86
N LEU A 47 7.84 -3.60 10.33
CA LEU A 47 9.21 -3.55 9.83
C LEU A 47 9.25 -3.87 8.33
N ALA A 48 8.63 -4.97 7.90
CA ALA A 48 8.60 -5.36 6.49
C ALA A 48 7.94 -4.28 5.59
N HIS A 49 6.86 -3.65 6.07
CA HIS A 49 6.21 -2.54 5.38
C HIS A 49 7.15 -1.33 5.22
N ASN A 50 7.80 -0.93 6.31
CA ASN A 50 8.71 0.23 6.30
C ASN A 50 9.95 -0.03 5.46
N GLU A 51 10.57 -1.21 5.55
CA GLU A 51 11.73 -1.61 4.75
C GLU A 51 11.41 -1.61 3.25
N LYS A 52 10.23 -2.11 2.87
CA LYS A 52 9.76 -2.02 1.49
C LYS A 52 9.68 -0.57 1.02
N GLY A 53 9.16 0.34 1.85
CA GLY A 53 9.10 1.75 1.52
C GLY A 53 10.46 2.46 1.53
N GLN A 54 11.41 2.05 2.34
CA GLN A 54 12.79 2.52 2.22
C GLN A 54 13.36 2.15 0.84
N LYS A 55 13.19 0.88 0.44
CA LYS A 55 13.72 0.35 -0.83
C LYS A 55 13.04 0.95 -2.07
N LEU A 56 11.72 1.12 -2.04
CA LEU A 56 10.94 1.50 -3.23
C LEU A 56 10.55 2.98 -3.28
N CYS A 57 10.48 3.66 -2.14
CA CYS A 57 9.87 4.98 -2.01
C CYS A 57 10.79 6.03 -1.38
N GLY A 58 12.02 5.65 -1.00
CA GLY A 58 12.97 6.56 -0.35
C GLY A 58 12.56 7.00 1.06
N TRP A 59 11.70 6.23 1.74
CA TRP A 59 11.38 6.50 3.13
C TRP A 59 12.63 6.44 4.00
N ARG A 60 12.66 7.24 5.06
CA ARG A 60 13.75 7.26 6.03
C ARG A 60 13.31 6.54 7.31
N PRO A 61 14.23 5.82 7.99
CA PRO A 61 13.98 5.25 9.32
C PRO A 61 13.37 6.30 10.26
#